data_AF-A0A011QTA2-F1
#
_entry.id   AF-A0A011QTA2-F1
#
_cell.length_a   1.000
_cell.length_b   1.000
_cell.length_c   1.000
_cell.angle_alpha   90.00
_cell.angle_beta   90.00
_cell.angle_gamma   90.00
#
_symmetry.space_group_name_H-M   'P 1'
#
loop_
_entity.id
_entity.type
_entity.pdbx_description
1 polymer ?
#
loop_
_entity_poly.entity_id
_entity_poly.type
_entity_poly.pdbx_seq_one_letter_code
_entity_poly.pdbx_strand_id
1 'polypeptide(L)' 'MTWKGIHPVVQLSRTAYEKGVTVAKVAMQAVESRLARNPLLPKWDILIRPACTA' A
#
# COMPACT_ATOMS: atom_id res chain seq x y z
N MET A 1 -22.62 -8.60 -7.03
CA MET A 1 -21.59 -7.57 -6.82
C MET A 1 -20.98 -7.25 -8.18
N THR A 2 -21.51 -6.24 -8.86
CA THR A 2 -21.12 -5.83 -10.22
C THR A 2 -20.34 -4.52 -10.11
N TRP A 3 -19.10 -4.51 -10.58
CA TRP A 3 -18.30 -3.29 -10.64
C TRP A 3 -18.54 -2.65 -12.01
N LYS A 4 -19.03 -1.40 -12.02
CA LYS A 4 -19.47 -0.70 -13.26
C LYS A 4 -20.46 -1.51 -14.11
N GLY A 5 -21.37 -2.25 -13.48
CA GLY A 5 -22.35 -3.08 -14.18
C GLY A 5 -21.80 -4.37 -14.81
N ILE A 6 -20.48 -4.61 -14.70
CA ILE A 6 -19.80 -5.78 -15.23
C ILE A 6 -19.51 -6.75 -14.08
N HIS A 7 -19.73 -8.04 -14.30
CA HIS A 7 -19.24 -9.07 -13.37
C HIS A 7 -17.72 -9.07 -13.41
N PRO A 8 -17.04 -8.76 -12.29
CA PRO A 8 -15.59 -8.68 -12.30
C PRO A 8 -15.01 -10.07 -12.61
N VAL A 9 -14.14 -10.13 -13.61
CA VAL A 9 -13.33 -11.32 -13.87
C VAL A 9 -12.21 -11.30 -12.84
N VAL A 10 -12.37 -12.08 -11.77
CA VAL A 10 -11.36 -12.22 -10.72
C VAL A 10 -10.56 -13.50 -10.96
N GLN A 11 -9.24 -13.39 -10.91
CA GLN A 11 -8.34 -14.54 -10.98
C GLN A 11 -7.81 -14.84 -9.58
N LEU A 12 -7.89 -16.10 -9.18
CA LEU A 12 -7.27 -16.55 -7.94
C LEU A 12 -5.75 -16.62 -8.15
N SER A 13 -5.00 -15.78 -7.42
CA SER A 13 -3.56 -15.96 -7.31
C SER A 13 -3.28 -17.22 -6.50
N ARG A 14 -2.63 -18.22 -7.13
CA ARG A 14 -2.15 -19.44 -6.46
C ARG A 14 -0.79 -19.27 -5.81
N THR A 15 -0.17 -18.10 -6.02
CA THR A 15 1.14 -17.78 -5.44
C THR A 15 0.98 -17.66 -3.93
N ALA A 16 1.73 -18.47 -3.19
CA ALA A 16 1.85 -18.30 -1.76
C ALA A 16 2.59 -16.99 -1.49
N TYR A 17 1.92 -16.05 -0.83
CA TYR A 17 2.59 -14.87 -0.29
C TYR A 17 3.45 -15.33 0.87
N GLU A 18 4.78 -15.34 0.67
CA GLU A 18 5.72 -15.60 1.75
C GLU A 18 5.48 -14.59 2.86
N LYS A 19 5.11 -15.09 4.04
CA LYS A 19 4.89 -14.25 5.21
C LYS A 19 6.24 -13.89 5.82
N GLY A 20 6.42 -12.62 6.19
CA GLY A 20 7.48 -12.23 7.12
C GLY A 20 8.76 -11.69 6.49
N VAL A 21 8.66 -10.76 5.55
CA VAL A 21 9.83 -9.93 5.20
C VAL A 21 10.00 -8.86 6.27
N THR A 22 11.07 -8.97 7.05
CA THR A 22 11.43 -7.92 8.03
C THR A 22 12.30 -6.89 7.32
N VAL A 23 11.78 -5.67 7.18
CA VAL A 23 12.55 -4.55 6.65
C VAL A 23 13.41 -3.99 7.78
N ALA A 24 14.72 -3.84 7.52
CA ALA A 24 15.62 -3.20 8.48
C ALA A 24 15.15 -1.76 8.77
N LYS A 25 15.31 -1.28 10.01
CA LYS A 25 14.88 0.07 10.41
C LYS A 25 15.38 1.17 9.47
N VAL A 26 16.64 1.05 9.02
CA VAL A 26 17.27 2.00 8.09
C VAL A 26 16.52 2.06 6.76
N ALA A 27 16.14 0.90 6.21
CA ALA A 27 15.39 0.85 4.96
C ALA A 27 13.96 1.40 5.13
N MET A 28 13.32 1.18 6.29
CA MET A 28 11.98 1.70 6.56
C MET A 28 11.95 3.23 6.75
N GLN A 29 13.06 3.86 7.19
CA GLN A 29 13.13 5.31 7.38
C GLN A 29 12.87 6.09 6.09
N ALA A 30 13.42 5.63 4.96
CA ALA A 30 13.19 6.27 3.66
C ALA A 30 11.73 6.15 3.19
N VAL A 31 11.02 5.10 3.64
CA VAL A 31 9.60 4.94 3.37
C VAL A 31 8.80 5.89 4.24
N GLU A 32 9.02 5.87 5.57
CA GLU A 32 8.31 6.74 6.52
C GLU A 32 8.48 8.24 6.20
N SER A 33 9.66 8.67 5.74
CA SER A 33 9.89 10.07 5.38
C SER A 33 9.04 10.54 4.18
N ARG A 34 8.64 9.60 3.30
CA ARG A 34 7.74 9.88 2.18
C ARG A 34 6.26 9.82 2.58
N LEU A 35 5.90 9.05 3.60
CA LEU A 35 4.51 8.88 4.01
C LEU A 35 3.98 10.13 4.71
N ALA A 36 2.98 10.78 4.13
CA ALA A 36 2.26 11.86 4.77
C ALA A 36 1.15 11.27 5.66
N ARG A 37 1.26 11.42 6.99
CA ARG A 37 0.28 10.92 7.96
C ARG A 37 -0.65 12.03 8.43
N ASN A 38 -1.93 11.70 8.63
CA ASN A 38 -2.88 12.62 9.25
C ASN A 38 -2.63 12.70 10.77
N PRO A 39 -2.52 13.90 11.38
CA PRO A 39 -2.29 14.05 12.81
C PRO A 39 -3.40 13.45 13.69
N LEU A 40 -4.64 13.33 13.21
CA LEU A 40 -5.76 12.78 13.96
C LEU A 40 -5.79 11.24 13.93
N LEU A 41 -5.25 10.62 12.87
CA LEU A 41 -5.25 9.17 12.67
C LEU A 41 -3.90 8.65 12.15
N PRO A 42 -2.77 8.92 12.85
CA PRO A 42 -1.45 8.77 12.26
C PRO A 42 -1.09 7.31 11.90
N LYS A 43 -1.48 6.33 12.73
CA LYS A 43 -1.20 4.91 12.45
C LYS A 43 -2.07 4.34 11.32
N TRP A 44 -3.26 4.89 11.14
CA TRP A 44 -4.35 4.30 10.36
C TRP A 44 -4.61 5.03 9.06
N ASP A 45 -4.10 6.25 8.89
CA ASP A 45 -4.30 7.10 7.73
C ASP A 45 -2.97 7.53 7.11
N ILE A 46 -2.89 7.37 5.78
CA ILE A 46 -1.73 7.71 4.97
C ILE A 46 -2.23 8.38 3.69
N LEU A 47 -1.74 9.58 3.42
CA LEU A 47 -1.95 10.29 2.17
C LEU A 47 -0.84 9.92 1.17
N ILE A 48 -1.20 9.18 0.13
CA ILE A 48 -0.28 8.84 -0.97
C ILE A 48 -0.26 9.98 -1.99
N ARG A 49 0.86 10.68 -2.10
CA ARG A 49 1.11 11.63 -3.18
C ARG A 49 1.79 10.92 -4.36
N PRO A 50 1.36 11.18 -5.61
CA PRO A 50 2.05 10.66 -6.77
C PRO A 50 3.49 11.20 -6.77
N ALA A 51 4.46 10.34 -7.09
CA ALA A 51 5.81 10.80 -7.37
C ALA A 51 5.75 11.47 -8.75
N CYS A 52 5.98 12.79 -8.83
CA CYS A 52 6.19 13.43 -10.12
C CYS A 52 7.37 12.74 -10.79
N THR A 53 7.10 12.07 -11.90
CA THR A 53 8.14 11.61 -12.84
C THR A 53 8.44 12.85 -13.69
N ALA A 54 9.58 13.48 -13.42
CA ALA A 54 10.12 14.55 -14.26
C ALA A 54 10.76 13.95 -15.52
#